data_AF-A0A497R1U2-F1
#
_entry.id   AF-A0A497R1U2-F1
#
_cell.length_a   1.000
_cell.length_b   1.000
_cell.length_c   1.000
_cell.angle_alpha   90.00
_cell.angle_beta   90.00
_cell.angle_gamma   90.00
#
_symmetry.space_group_name_H-M   'P 1'
#
loop_
_entity.id
_entity.type
_entity.pdbx_description
1 polymer ?
#
loop_
_entity_poly.entity_id
_entity_poly.type
_entity_poly.pdbx_seq_one_letter_code
_entity_poly.pdbx_strand_id
1 'polypeptide(L)'
;FSDARILLFPVATMIGPVWVTCQMVLKDAGINDVQLPDNVEQFITNLDTPENLNFGWLLLERDKGKTIDSQNWNLNRIPEEITNRIVVVSDNLFPQIVNSNLEVRMSVAIDPERGAAEEGALFTYEAIPRGTVFWFDAVYQNPSYFPALSNLNISLGNIENTVKDGLSLFKFLGVGGMGSRGFGRLEILNL
;
A
#
# COMPACT_ATOMS: atom_id res chain seq x y z
N PHE A 1 -16.87 4.00 -4.11
CA PHE A 1 -15.42 3.78 -3.93
C PHE A 1 -14.98 2.68 -4.88
N SER A 2 -13.77 2.75 -5.46
CA SER A 2 -13.14 1.63 -6.16
C SER A 2 -12.27 0.80 -5.21
N ASP A 3 -11.75 -0.33 -5.71
CA ASP A 3 -10.84 -1.18 -4.97
C ASP A 3 -9.54 -0.45 -4.62
N ALA A 4 -9.06 -0.65 -3.39
CA ALA A 4 -7.77 -0.14 -2.95
C ALA A 4 -6.63 -0.97 -3.53
N ARG A 5 -5.75 -0.30 -4.27
CA ARG A 5 -4.63 -0.92 -4.98
C ARG A 5 -3.32 -0.49 -4.36
N ILE A 6 -2.36 -1.42 -4.27
CA ILE A 6 -1.03 -1.12 -3.73
C ILE A 6 -0.31 -0.17 -4.69
N LEU A 7 0.16 0.96 -4.19
CA LEU A 7 1.00 1.91 -4.92
C LEU A 7 2.48 1.67 -4.60
N LEU A 8 2.81 1.58 -3.31
CA LEU A 8 4.16 1.39 -2.80
C LEU A 8 4.14 0.31 -1.71
N PHE A 9 4.96 -0.73 -1.87
CA PHE A 9 5.03 -1.84 -0.93
C PHE A 9 6.37 -1.86 -0.18
N PRO A 10 6.38 -1.81 1.17
CA PRO A 10 7.60 -1.79 1.95
C PRO A 10 8.26 -3.17 1.95
N VAL A 11 9.56 -3.20 1.69
CA VAL A 11 10.38 -4.41 1.74
C VAL A 11 11.60 -4.13 2.61
N ALA A 12 11.87 -5.02 3.57
CA ALA A 12 13.05 -4.93 4.40
C ALA A 12 14.30 -5.35 3.60
N THR A 13 15.32 -4.49 3.60
CA THR A 13 16.59 -4.74 2.89
C THR A 13 17.78 -4.50 3.83
N MET A 14 19.00 -4.85 3.37
CA MET A 14 20.24 -4.67 4.13
C MET A 14 20.57 -3.19 4.44
N ILE A 15 19.98 -2.24 3.72
CA ILE A 15 20.15 -0.78 3.96
C ILE A 15 18.93 -0.16 4.66
N GLY A 16 18.06 -0.98 5.25
CA GLY A 16 16.77 -0.57 5.81
C GLY A 16 15.60 -0.76 4.83
N PRO A 17 14.38 -0.37 5.20
CA PRO A 17 13.21 -0.56 4.35
C PRO A 17 13.31 0.26 3.06
N VAL A 18 12.83 -0.29 1.96
CA VAL A 18 12.61 0.41 0.69
C VAL A 18 11.18 0.19 0.24
N TRP A 19 10.65 1.07 -0.60
CA TRP A 19 9.29 0.98 -1.11
C TRP A 19 9.30 0.57 -2.57
N VAL A 20 8.88 -0.67 -2.83
CA VAL A 20 8.91 -1.28 -4.15
C VAL A 20 7.62 -0.94 -4.89
N THR A 21 7.76 -0.66 -6.19
CA THR A 21 6.66 -0.49 -7.14
C THR A 21 7.10 -0.96 -8.53
N CYS A 22 6.21 -0.90 -9.52
CA CYS A 22 6.50 -1.26 -10.90
C CYS A 22 5.75 -0.33 -11.87
N GLN A 23 6.09 -0.40 -13.16
CA GLN A 23 5.49 0.49 -14.15
C GLN A 23 3.98 0.31 -14.26
N MET A 24 3.48 -0.94 -14.24
CA MET A 24 2.04 -1.20 -14.32
C MET A 24 1.28 -0.52 -13.16
N VAL A 25 1.80 -0.60 -11.94
CA VAL A 25 1.19 0.03 -10.75
C VAL A 25 1.22 1.56 -10.86
N LEU A 26 2.36 2.12 -11.29
CA LEU A 26 2.51 3.57 -11.45
C LEU A 26 1.60 4.12 -12.55
N LYS A 27 1.52 3.45 -13.70
CA LYS A 27 0.61 3.82 -14.80
C LYS A 27 -0.84 3.80 -14.37
N ASP A 28 -1.25 2.79 -13.61
CA ASP A 28 -2.60 2.68 -13.09
C ASP A 28 -2.95 3.86 -12.17
N ALA A 29 -1.98 4.35 -11.39
CA ALA A 29 -2.10 5.57 -10.57
C ALA A 29 -1.95 6.89 -11.36
N GLY A 30 -1.87 6.84 -12.69
CA GLY A 30 -1.76 8.01 -13.57
C GLY A 30 -0.32 8.52 -13.79
N ILE A 31 0.69 7.76 -13.37
CA ILE A 31 2.11 8.10 -13.53
C ILE A 31 2.67 7.37 -14.77
N ASN A 32 2.78 8.09 -15.89
CA ASN A 32 3.11 7.49 -17.18
C ASN A 32 4.62 7.50 -17.52
N ASP A 33 5.34 8.53 -17.09
CA ASP A 33 6.76 8.71 -17.42
C ASP A 33 7.66 8.01 -16.39
N VAL A 34 7.83 6.71 -16.58
CA VAL A 34 8.61 5.84 -15.70
C VAL A 34 9.66 5.08 -16.51
N GLN A 35 10.94 5.31 -16.17
CA GLN A 35 12.03 4.47 -16.68
C GLN A 35 11.88 3.04 -16.13
N LEU A 36 12.28 2.06 -16.93
CA LEU A 36 12.27 0.65 -16.55
C LEU A 36 13.69 0.11 -16.51
N PRO A 37 14.03 -0.82 -15.60
CA PRO A 37 15.30 -1.54 -15.69
C PRO A 37 15.44 -2.26 -17.05
N ASP A 38 16.66 -2.37 -17.57
CA ASP A 38 16.93 -3.07 -18.84
C ASP A 38 16.62 -4.58 -18.77
N ASN A 39 16.89 -5.20 -17.62
CA ASN A 39 16.62 -6.62 -17.40
C ASN A 39 15.56 -6.86 -16.33
N VAL A 40 14.87 -7.99 -16.44
CA VAL A 40 13.79 -8.38 -15.50
C VAL A 40 14.32 -8.53 -14.07
N GLU A 41 15.57 -8.97 -13.92
CA GLU A 41 16.27 -9.25 -12.64
C GLU A 41 17.00 -8.02 -12.08
N GLN A 42 16.70 -6.82 -12.59
CA GLN A 42 17.30 -5.57 -12.13
C GLN A 42 16.28 -4.64 -11.48
N PHE A 43 16.80 -3.67 -10.71
CA PHE A 43 16.02 -2.59 -10.12
C PHE A 43 16.63 -1.23 -10.42
N ILE A 44 15.81 -0.18 -10.37
CA ILE A 44 16.25 1.22 -10.46
C ILE A 44 15.80 2.03 -9.24
N THR A 45 16.62 2.99 -8.84
CA THR A 45 16.34 3.88 -7.70
C THR A 45 17.26 5.10 -7.73
N ASN A 46 16.85 6.17 -7.03
CA ASN A 46 17.68 7.34 -6.73
C ASN A 46 18.42 7.22 -5.40
N LEU A 47 18.11 6.19 -4.62
CA LEU A 47 18.78 5.95 -3.36
C LEU A 47 20.24 5.54 -3.61
N ASP A 48 21.14 5.99 -2.74
CA ASP A 48 22.49 5.46 -2.70
C ASP A 48 22.43 4.03 -2.12
N THR A 49 22.80 3.06 -2.95
CA THR A 49 22.61 1.63 -2.68
C THR A 49 23.82 0.85 -3.19
N PRO A 50 24.15 -0.29 -2.55
CA PRO A 50 25.07 -1.26 -3.13
C PRO A 50 24.61 -1.72 -4.51
N GLU A 51 25.53 -2.29 -5.29
CA GLU A 51 25.23 -2.83 -6.62
C GLU A 51 24.19 -3.95 -6.58
N ASN A 52 24.18 -4.75 -5.52
CA ASN A 52 23.19 -5.80 -5.31
C ASN A 52 22.38 -5.51 -4.05
N LEU A 53 21.06 -5.58 -4.14
CA LEU A 53 20.15 -5.32 -3.02
C LEU A 53 19.16 -6.47 -2.86
N ASN A 54 18.88 -6.82 -1.60
CA ASN A 54 17.95 -7.91 -1.29
C ASN A 54 16.51 -7.40 -1.17
N PHE A 55 15.56 -8.17 -1.69
CA PHE A 55 14.12 -7.92 -1.65
C PHE A 55 13.41 -9.16 -1.10
N GLY A 56 13.57 -9.40 0.21
CA GLY A 56 13.29 -10.70 0.81
C GLY A 56 14.38 -11.72 0.45
N TRP A 57 13.99 -12.83 -0.17
CA TRP A 57 14.92 -13.90 -0.60
C TRP A 57 15.56 -13.64 -1.97
N LEU A 58 15.09 -12.65 -2.72
CA LEU A 58 15.64 -12.25 -4.01
C LEU A 58 16.80 -11.28 -3.83
N LEU A 59 17.88 -11.48 -4.57
CA LEU A 59 18.99 -10.54 -4.70
C LEU A 59 19.00 -10.00 -6.13
N LEU A 60 18.75 -8.71 -6.30
CA LEU A 60 18.67 -8.07 -7.61
C LEU A 60 19.83 -7.10 -7.80
N GLU A 61 20.28 -6.93 -9.04
CA GLU A 61 21.34 -6.00 -9.42
C GLU A 61 20.74 -4.62 -9.76
N ARG A 62 21.44 -3.55 -9.41
CA ARG A 62 21.05 -2.18 -9.77
C ARG A 62 21.38 -1.90 -11.24
N ASP A 63 20.40 -1.45 -12.00
CA ASP A 63 20.66 -0.85 -13.31
C ASP A 63 21.20 0.58 -13.10
N LYS A 64 22.51 0.75 -13.32
CA LYS A 64 23.22 2.04 -13.15
C LYS A 64 22.98 3.03 -14.30
N GLY A 65 22.45 2.55 -15.44
CA GLY A 65 22.17 3.40 -16.59
C GLY A 65 20.90 4.25 -16.42
N LYS A 66 20.09 3.94 -15.40
CA LYS A 66 18.75 4.49 -15.24
C LYS A 66 18.48 4.92 -13.80
N THR A 67 17.59 5.89 -13.68
CA THR A 67 17.21 6.51 -12.41
C THR A 67 15.70 6.69 -12.37
N ILE A 68 15.17 6.93 -11.17
CA ILE A 68 13.76 7.31 -11.02
C ILE A 68 13.67 8.84 -10.97
N ASP A 69 12.49 9.38 -11.23
CA ASP A 69 12.23 10.81 -11.01
C ASP A 69 10.95 10.97 -10.20
N SER A 70 11.01 10.49 -8.95
CA SER A 70 9.85 10.43 -8.07
C SER A 70 9.30 11.81 -7.68
N GLN A 71 10.10 12.88 -7.84
CA GLN A 71 9.64 14.24 -7.56
C GLN A 71 8.54 14.69 -8.53
N ASN A 72 8.53 14.18 -9.76
CA ASN A 72 7.54 14.51 -10.77
C ASN A 72 6.26 13.65 -10.70
N TRP A 73 6.19 12.68 -9.80
CA TRP A 73 5.06 11.73 -9.70
C TRP A 73 3.87 12.23 -8.87
N ASN A 74 3.84 13.52 -8.49
CA ASN A 74 2.79 14.13 -7.67
C ASN A 74 2.48 13.33 -6.39
N LEU A 75 3.52 12.80 -5.73
CA LEU A 75 3.42 12.01 -4.50
C LEU A 75 3.51 12.90 -3.24
N ASN A 76 3.23 14.20 -3.35
CA ASN A 76 3.52 15.23 -2.34
C ASN A 76 2.82 15.03 -0.99
N ARG A 77 1.84 14.12 -0.93
CA ARG A 77 1.09 13.79 0.30
C ARG A 77 1.66 12.57 1.02
N ILE A 78 2.54 11.82 0.37
CA ILE A 78 3.27 10.70 0.95
C ILE A 78 4.51 11.26 1.67
N PRO A 79 4.83 10.81 2.91
CA PRO A 79 6.01 11.25 3.63
C PRO A 79 7.30 11.11 2.83
N GLU A 80 8.21 12.09 2.97
CA GLU A 80 9.48 12.13 2.24
C GLU A 80 10.37 10.91 2.55
N GLU A 81 10.28 10.35 3.76
CA GLU A 81 11.02 9.15 4.16
C GLU A 81 10.66 7.93 3.29
N ILE A 82 9.43 7.91 2.74
CA ILE A 82 8.95 6.89 1.83
C ILE A 82 9.37 7.23 0.39
N THR A 83 9.09 8.44 -0.07
CA THR A 83 9.32 8.83 -1.47
C THR A 83 10.80 8.88 -1.85
N ASN A 84 11.69 9.15 -0.90
CA ASN A 84 13.15 9.12 -1.09
C ASN A 84 13.73 7.70 -1.14
N ARG A 85 12.94 6.67 -0.83
CA ARG A 85 13.39 5.27 -0.74
C ARG A 85 12.59 4.35 -1.67
N ILE A 86 12.07 4.90 -2.76
CA ILE A 86 11.36 4.13 -3.78
C ILE A 86 12.34 3.34 -4.65
N VAL A 87 11.95 2.11 -4.96
CA VAL A 87 12.62 1.23 -5.92
C VAL A 87 11.61 0.79 -6.96
N VAL A 88 11.96 0.87 -8.24
CA VAL A 88 11.15 0.32 -9.33
C VAL A 88 11.79 -0.97 -9.82
N VAL A 89 10.97 -2.02 -9.89
CA VAL A 89 11.33 -3.34 -10.42
C VAL A 89 10.49 -3.65 -11.66
N SER A 90 10.80 -4.75 -12.34
CA SER A 90 9.98 -5.25 -13.44
C SER A 90 8.57 -5.66 -12.99
N ASP A 91 7.59 -5.49 -13.88
CA ASP A 91 6.20 -5.86 -13.62
C ASP A 91 6.03 -7.36 -13.30
N ASN A 92 6.93 -8.22 -13.81
CA ASN A 92 6.92 -9.65 -13.54
C ASN A 92 7.40 -9.99 -12.12
N LEU A 93 8.37 -9.24 -11.58
CA LEU A 93 8.90 -9.49 -10.25
C LEU A 93 8.06 -8.86 -9.14
N PHE A 94 7.36 -7.76 -9.43
CA PHE A 94 6.60 -7.04 -8.41
C PHE A 94 5.61 -7.93 -7.64
N PRO A 95 4.75 -8.76 -8.29
CA PRO A 95 3.86 -9.66 -7.56
C PRO A 95 4.61 -10.70 -6.71
N GLN A 96 5.75 -11.20 -7.19
CA GLN A 96 6.56 -12.17 -6.45
C GLN A 96 7.16 -11.54 -5.19
N ILE A 97 7.65 -10.30 -5.30
CA ILE A 97 8.17 -9.54 -4.17
C ILE A 97 7.06 -9.26 -3.15
N VAL A 98 5.89 -8.80 -3.59
CA VAL A 98 4.75 -8.55 -2.69
C VAL A 98 4.35 -9.81 -1.94
N ASN A 99 4.08 -10.91 -2.66
CA ASN A 99 3.64 -12.17 -2.06
C ASN A 99 4.68 -12.76 -1.10
N SER A 100 5.97 -12.63 -1.41
CA SER A 100 7.05 -13.17 -0.58
C SER A 100 7.31 -12.36 0.70
N ASN A 101 6.76 -11.14 0.80
CA ASN A 101 7.04 -10.21 1.89
C ASN A 101 5.76 -9.81 2.66
N LEU A 102 4.65 -10.54 2.50
CA LEU A 102 3.49 -10.43 3.38
C LEU A 102 3.83 -10.95 4.79
N GLU A 103 3.18 -10.39 5.81
CA GLU A 103 3.35 -10.86 7.18
C GLU A 103 2.48 -12.11 7.40
N VAL A 104 3.10 -13.29 7.35
CA VAL A 104 2.44 -14.56 7.69
C VAL A 104 2.59 -14.81 9.19
N ARG A 105 1.47 -14.91 9.92
CA ARG A 105 1.46 -15.13 11.36
C ARG A 105 0.59 -16.33 11.72
N MET A 106 1.08 -17.13 12.66
CA MET A 106 0.32 -18.24 13.25
C MET A 106 -0.25 -17.79 14.60
N SER A 107 -1.52 -18.10 14.85
CA SER A 107 -2.22 -17.80 16.10
C SER A 107 -2.91 -19.05 16.62
N VAL A 108 -2.97 -19.15 17.93
CA VAL A 108 -3.58 -20.27 18.65
C VAL A 108 -4.46 -19.74 19.78
N ALA A 109 -5.57 -20.41 20.07
CA ALA A 109 -6.30 -20.22 21.33
C ALA A 109 -5.79 -21.20 22.38
N ILE A 110 -5.59 -20.71 23.61
CA ILE A 110 -5.07 -21.49 24.73
C ILE A 110 -6.20 -21.72 25.73
N ASP A 111 -6.43 -22.98 26.11
CA ASP A 111 -7.32 -23.36 27.20
C ASP A 111 -6.71 -22.85 28.52
N PRO A 112 -7.37 -21.93 29.23
CA PRO A 112 -6.81 -21.33 30.45
C PRO A 112 -6.73 -22.31 31.63
N GLU A 113 -7.50 -23.39 31.65
CA GLU A 113 -7.46 -24.41 32.71
C GLU A 113 -6.31 -25.39 32.49
N ARG A 114 -6.10 -25.82 31.23
CA ARG A 114 -5.04 -26.80 30.88
C ARG A 114 -3.69 -26.17 30.56
N GLY A 115 -3.67 -24.91 30.15
CA GLY A 115 -2.46 -24.24 29.64
C GLY A 115 -1.97 -24.78 28.29
N ALA A 116 -2.81 -25.54 27.57
CA ALA A 116 -2.50 -26.13 26.27
C ALA A 116 -3.37 -25.51 25.17
N ALA A 117 -2.98 -25.72 23.91
CA ALA A 117 -3.77 -25.26 22.77
C ALA A 117 -5.15 -25.94 22.76
N GLU A 118 -6.20 -25.17 22.48
CA GLU A 118 -7.52 -25.71 22.21
C GLU A 118 -7.52 -26.51 20.89
N GLU A 119 -8.23 -27.62 20.87
CA GLU A 119 -8.32 -28.48 19.69
C GLU A 119 -8.98 -27.72 18.52
N GLY A 120 -8.33 -27.73 17.35
CA GLY A 120 -8.80 -27.04 16.16
C GLY A 120 -8.60 -25.51 16.14
N ALA A 121 -8.02 -24.93 17.20
CA ALA A 121 -7.88 -23.48 17.32
C ALA A 121 -6.51 -22.93 16.86
N LEU A 122 -5.78 -23.70 16.04
CA LEU A 122 -4.54 -23.26 15.39
C LEU A 122 -4.83 -22.77 13.98
N PHE A 123 -4.51 -21.51 13.68
CA PHE A 123 -4.75 -20.93 12.37
C PHE A 123 -3.62 -19.98 11.94
N THR A 124 -3.44 -19.87 10.63
CA THR A 124 -2.48 -18.97 10.00
C THR A 124 -3.24 -17.89 9.26
N TYR A 125 -2.75 -16.66 9.29
CA TYR A 125 -3.28 -15.56 8.51
C TYR A 125 -2.15 -14.73 7.93
N GLU A 126 -2.47 -14.04 6.84
CA GLU A 126 -1.58 -13.09 6.18
C GLU A 126 -2.04 -11.67 6.48
N ALA A 127 -1.09 -10.77 6.66
CA ALA A 127 -1.34 -9.35 6.82
C ALA A 127 -0.42 -8.55 5.91
N ILE A 128 -0.96 -7.45 5.39
CA ILE A 128 -0.18 -6.49 4.61
C ILE A 128 0.69 -5.68 5.59
N PRO A 129 2.02 -5.59 5.37
CA PRO A 129 2.90 -4.89 6.29
C PRO A 129 2.53 -3.43 6.48
N ARG A 130 2.81 -2.91 7.69
CA ARG A 130 2.68 -1.48 7.97
C ARG A 130 3.54 -0.65 7.01
N GLY A 131 3.04 0.52 6.63
CA GLY A 131 3.75 1.41 5.69
C GLY A 131 3.49 1.09 4.21
N THR A 132 2.68 0.07 3.90
CA THR A 132 2.12 -0.10 2.56
C THR A 132 1.24 1.10 2.20
N VAL A 133 1.52 1.72 1.06
CA VAL A 133 0.73 2.82 0.54
C VAL A 133 -0.25 2.27 -0.48
N PHE A 134 -1.52 2.56 -0.26
CA PHE A 134 -2.60 2.25 -1.20
C PHE A 134 -3.12 3.51 -1.86
N TRP A 135 -3.81 3.33 -2.98
CA TRP A 135 -4.61 4.36 -3.60
C TRP A 135 -5.95 3.79 -4.07
N PHE A 136 -6.99 4.63 -4.11
CA PHE A 136 -8.32 4.28 -4.62
C PHE A 136 -9.07 5.55 -5.04
N ASP A 137 -10.10 5.38 -5.86
CA ASP A 137 -10.94 6.47 -6.32
C ASP A 137 -12.23 6.56 -5.51
N ALA A 138 -12.58 7.78 -5.11
CA ALA A 138 -13.88 8.12 -4.56
C ALA A 138 -14.66 8.94 -5.59
N VAL A 139 -15.67 8.33 -6.20
CA VAL A 139 -16.55 8.98 -7.18
C VAL A 139 -17.79 9.50 -6.48
N TYR A 140 -18.03 10.79 -6.60
CA TYR A 140 -19.22 11.47 -6.06
C TYR A 140 -20.27 11.63 -7.16
N GLN A 141 -21.52 11.29 -6.84
CA GLN A 141 -22.65 11.53 -7.72
C GLN A 141 -23.34 12.83 -7.32
N ASN A 142 -23.65 13.68 -8.32
CA ASN A 142 -24.27 14.97 -8.03
C ASN A 142 -25.72 14.76 -7.55
N PRO A 143 -26.09 15.23 -6.34
CA PRO A 143 -27.41 15.02 -5.76
C PRO A 143 -28.54 15.64 -6.60
N SER A 144 -28.25 16.65 -7.43
CA SER A 144 -29.25 17.26 -8.31
C SER A 144 -29.86 16.30 -9.32
N TYR A 145 -29.18 15.19 -9.64
CA TYR A 145 -29.68 14.16 -10.56
C TYR A 145 -30.60 13.14 -9.88
N PHE A 146 -30.90 13.28 -8.58
CA PHE A 146 -31.74 12.35 -7.82
C PHE A 146 -33.02 13.03 -7.33
N PRO A 147 -34.17 12.84 -8.02
CA PRO A 147 -35.43 13.49 -7.65
C PRO A 147 -35.89 13.21 -6.21
N ALA A 148 -35.57 12.03 -5.66
CA ALA A 148 -35.89 11.68 -4.27
C ALA A 148 -35.20 12.59 -3.23
N LEU A 149 -34.12 13.28 -3.61
CA LEU A 149 -33.33 14.15 -2.73
C LEU A 149 -33.68 15.64 -2.90
N SER A 150 -34.63 15.99 -3.78
CA SER A 150 -34.94 17.38 -4.14
C SER A 150 -35.32 18.25 -2.93
N ASN A 151 -35.91 17.64 -1.90
CA ASN A 151 -36.40 18.34 -0.72
C ASN A 151 -35.33 18.49 0.39
N LEU A 152 -34.15 17.88 0.22
CA LEU A 152 -33.14 17.77 1.29
C LEU A 152 -32.02 18.82 1.22
N ASN A 153 -32.05 19.75 0.26
CA ASN A 153 -31.04 20.81 0.06
C ASN A 153 -29.58 20.32 0.25
N ILE A 154 -29.26 19.18 -0.36
CA ILE A 154 -27.93 18.56 -0.27
C ILE A 154 -27.07 19.09 -1.41
N SER A 155 -25.93 19.69 -1.09
CA SER A 155 -24.92 20.07 -2.09
C SER A 155 -23.86 18.98 -2.25
N LEU A 156 -23.14 18.99 -3.37
CA LEU A 156 -22.00 18.08 -3.59
C LEU A 156 -20.95 18.22 -2.47
N GLY A 157 -20.70 19.45 -2.01
CA GLY A 157 -19.75 19.71 -0.92
C GLY A 157 -20.18 19.08 0.42
N ASN A 158 -21.48 18.95 0.69
CA ASN A 158 -21.94 18.22 1.88
C ASN A 158 -21.58 16.73 1.79
N ILE A 159 -21.70 16.13 0.61
CA ILE A 159 -21.35 14.73 0.37
C ILE A 159 -19.84 14.53 0.50
N GLU A 160 -19.04 15.39 -0.14
CA GLU A 160 -17.57 15.35 -0.04
C GLU A 160 -17.10 15.45 1.41
N ASN A 161 -17.61 16.40 2.18
CA ASN A 161 -17.25 16.55 3.59
C ASN A 161 -17.67 15.32 4.41
N THR A 162 -18.88 14.79 4.20
CA THR A 162 -19.34 13.59 4.91
C THR A 162 -18.43 12.39 4.63
N VAL A 163 -17.99 12.23 3.37
CA VAL A 163 -17.05 11.17 3.00
C VAL A 163 -15.68 11.41 3.64
N LYS A 164 -15.15 12.63 3.61
CA LYS A 164 -13.88 12.97 4.25
C LYS A 164 -13.90 12.72 5.75
N ASP A 165 -14.98 13.09 6.43
CA ASP A 165 -15.18 12.83 7.86
C ASP A 165 -15.18 11.33 8.14
N GLY A 166 -15.91 10.54 7.35
CA GLY A 166 -15.92 9.08 7.47
C GLY A 166 -14.54 8.44 7.21
N LEU A 167 -13.83 8.91 6.19
CA LEU A 167 -12.49 8.45 5.85
C LEU A 167 -11.45 8.81 6.92
N SER A 168 -11.59 9.95 7.61
CA SER A 168 -10.72 10.34 8.72
C SER A 168 -10.77 9.33 9.88
N LEU A 169 -11.90 8.62 10.04
CA LEU A 169 -12.10 7.63 11.08
C LEU A 169 -11.34 6.32 10.81
N PHE A 170 -10.85 6.07 9.60
CA PHE A 170 -10.08 4.85 9.27
C PHE A 170 -8.82 4.72 10.15
N LYS A 171 -8.25 5.85 10.58
CA LYS A 171 -7.08 5.89 11.47
C LYS A 171 -7.39 5.30 12.85
N PHE A 172 -8.62 5.43 13.31
CA PHE A 172 -9.04 5.06 14.66
C PHE A 172 -9.82 3.74 14.69
N LEU A 173 -10.80 3.61 13.80
CA LEU A 173 -11.71 2.45 13.74
C LEU A 173 -11.09 1.27 12.97
N GLY A 174 -10.18 1.56 12.04
CA GLY A 174 -9.60 0.58 11.14
C GLY A 174 -10.57 0.08 10.07
N VAL A 175 -10.02 -0.68 9.13
CA VAL A 175 -10.70 -1.31 8.00
C VAL A 175 -10.32 -2.79 7.97
N GLY A 176 -11.29 -3.66 7.68
CA GLY A 176 -11.09 -5.11 7.63
C GLY A 176 -11.21 -5.79 8.99
N GLY A 177 -10.63 -6.98 9.11
CA GLY A 177 -10.71 -7.82 10.30
C GLY A 177 -9.63 -7.54 11.35
N MET A 178 -9.73 -8.23 12.49
CA MET A 178 -8.72 -8.22 13.56
C MET A 178 -8.40 -6.85 14.17
N GLY A 179 -9.33 -5.88 14.11
CA GLY A 179 -9.14 -4.53 14.67
C GLY A 179 -8.86 -4.52 16.19
N SER A 180 -9.46 -5.42 16.96
CA SER A 180 -9.17 -5.59 18.40
C SER A 180 -7.75 -6.06 18.70
N ARG A 181 -7.05 -6.59 17.69
CA ARG A 181 -5.64 -7.01 17.76
C ARG A 181 -4.69 -5.97 17.14
N GLY A 182 -5.20 -4.77 16.80
CA GLY A 182 -4.42 -3.65 16.29
C GLY A 182 -4.20 -3.63 14.77
N PHE A 183 -4.92 -4.45 14.00
CA PHE A 183 -4.84 -4.47 12.54
C PHE A 183 -5.80 -3.46 11.89
N GLY A 184 -5.52 -3.11 10.63
CA GLY A 184 -6.48 -2.41 9.76
C GLY A 184 -6.52 -0.90 9.86
N ARG A 185 -5.73 -0.26 10.74
CA ARG A 185 -5.67 1.22 10.82
C ARG A 185 -5.01 1.79 9.56
N LEU A 186 -5.72 2.71 8.90
CA LEU A 186 -5.25 3.39 7.69
C LEU A 186 -5.35 4.90 7.87
N GLU A 187 -4.31 5.62 7.44
CA GLU A 187 -4.33 7.08 7.40
C GLU A 187 -4.56 7.54 5.96
N ILE A 188 -5.56 8.40 5.76
CA ILE A 188 -5.88 8.96 4.46
C ILE A 188 -5.11 10.27 4.29
N LEU A 189 -4.17 10.26 3.36
CA LEU A 189 -3.19 11.34 3.19
C LEU A 189 -3.75 12.57 2.46
N ASN A 190 -4.93 12.45 1.84
CA ASN A 190 -5.43 13.42 0.88
C ASN A 190 -6.82 14.02 1.20
N LEU A 191 -7.21 14.05 2.48
CA LEU A 191 -8.45 14.67 2.95
C LEU A 191 -8.44 16.20 2.84
#